data_AF-K2BTA7-F1
#
_entry.id   AF-K2BTA7-F1
#
_cell.length_a   1.000
_cell.length_b   1.000
_cell.length_c   1.000
_cell.angle_alpha   90.00
_cell.angle_beta   90.00
_cell.angle_gamma   90.00
#
_symmetry.space_group_name_H-M   'P 1'
#
loop_
_entity.id
_entity.type
_entity.pdbx_description
1 polymer ?
#
loop_
_entity_poly.entity_id
_entity_poly.type
_entity_poly.pdbx_seq_one_letter_code
_entity_poly.pdbx_strand_id
1 'polypeptide(L)'
;MTFLKKIGSQIINSKAFIVVALFALLLLIPSVFSQQKTKQNSGVHEKQEILGVTSKRAVLTPTVTPTPILVLSPSKTPSPTPTPVPQSLTPTPTPAPASNSNQATNNSPTVTPTLTPTPTATPTPILVSSSIEIGIDYGGQRPSDTYTVSLSPGQTAWDVISSAVGIENLAYTDYGGDLGIFITGFNGVAAASNQFYEFRVNGASSMVGVSTYQCNDGDKLDFVLTTF
;
A
#
# COMPACT_ATOMS: atom_id res chain seq x y z
N MET A 1 27.77 -52.64 22.09
CA MET A 1 28.08 -51.28 21.59
C MET A 1 27.53 -51.10 20.16
N THR A 2 26.25 -51.43 19.94
CA THR A 2 25.69 -51.60 18.58
C THR A 2 24.18 -51.30 18.52
N PHE A 3 23.69 -50.29 19.25
CA PHE A 3 22.27 -49.93 19.25
C PHE A 3 21.97 -48.42 19.21
N LEU A 4 22.98 -47.57 18.99
CA LEU A 4 22.83 -46.11 19.00
C LEU A 4 23.04 -45.42 17.64
N LYS A 5 23.14 -46.17 16.53
CA LYS A 5 23.46 -45.60 15.20
C LYS A 5 22.28 -45.52 14.22
N LYS A 6 21.03 -45.68 14.67
CA LYS A 6 19.86 -45.75 13.76
C LYS A 6 18.68 -44.85 14.15
N ILE A 7 18.98 -43.61 14.55
CA ILE A 7 17.94 -42.56 14.76
C ILE A 7 18.18 -41.31 13.89
N GLY A 8 19.34 -41.16 13.24
CA GLY A 8 19.66 -39.97 12.43
C GLY A 8 19.37 -40.11 10.94
N SER A 9 18.11 -40.19 10.49
CA SER A 9 17.76 -39.96 9.07
C SER A 9 16.26 -39.87 8.71
N GLN A 10 15.37 -39.45 9.62
CA GLN A 10 13.92 -39.40 9.29
C GLN A 10 13.18 -38.13 9.79
N ILE A 11 13.88 -37.09 10.29
CA ILE A 11 13.22 -35.91 10.90
C ILE A 11 13.75 -34.59 10.31
N ILE A 12 13.89 -34.49 8.99
CA ILE A 12 14.33 -33.22 8.36
C ILE A 12 13.36 -32.70 7.27
N ASN A 13 12.32 -33.45 6.91
CA ASN A 13 11.40 -33.05 5.82
C ASN A 13 9.99 -32.64 6.29
N SER A 14 9.74 -32.55 7.59
CA SER A 14 8.48 -32.03 8.11
C SER A 14 8.58 -30.52 8.32
N LYS A 15 7.85 -29.73 7.53
CA LYS A 15 7.72 -28.26 7.69
C LYS A 15 7.33 -27.87 9.12
N ALA A 16 6.62 -28.74 9.85
CA ALA A 16 6.24 -28.50 11.24
C ALA A 16 7.44 -28.52 12.21
N PHE A 17 8.50 -29.28 11.91
CA PHE A 17 9.67 -29.38 12.79
C PHE A 17 10.61 -28.17 12.68
N ILE A 18 10.69 -27.56 11.49
CA ILE A 18 11.47 -26.33 11.26
C ILE A 18 10.86 -25.15 12.04
N VAL A 19 9.53 -25.05 12.09
CA VAL A 19 8.84 -23.98 12.84
C VAL A 19 9.09 -24.11 14.34
N VAL A 20 9.05 -25.32 14.90
CA VAL A 20 9.30 -25.56 16.34
C VAL A 20 10.76 -25.31 16.72
N ALA A 21 11.72 -25.69 15.86
CA ALA A 21 13.14 -25.45 16.12
C ALA A 21 13.52 -23.96 16.04
N LEU A 22 12.92 -23.19 15.12
CA LEU A 22 13.11 -21.74 15.03
C LEU A 22 12.50 -21.01 16.23
N PHE A 23 11.33 -21.44 16.71
CA PHE A 23 10.69 -20.84 17.88
C PHE A 23 11.48 -21.08 19.18
N ALA A 24 12.09 -22.27 19.33
CA ALA A 24 12.96 -22.58 20.47
C ALA A 24 14.29 -21.80 20.44
N LEU A 25 14.84 -21.53 19.25
CA LEU A 25 16.10 -20.78 19.11
C LEU A 25 15.91 -19.27 19.40
N LEU A 26 14.71 -18.72 19.15
CA LEU A 26 14.38 -17.32 19.47
C LEU A 26 14.28 -17.08 21.00
N LEU A 27 13.97 -18.11 21.79
CA LEU A 27 13.87 -18.04 23.25
C LEU A 27 15.23 -18.11 23.98
N LEU A 28 16.31 -18.41 23.28
CA LEU A 28 17.66 -18.55 23.85
C LEU A 28 18.56 -17.32 23.63
N ILE A 29 18.04 -16.26 23.00
CA ILE A 29 18.79 -15.01 22.84
C ILE A 29 18.62 -14.21 24.15
N PRO A 30 19.68 -14.03 24.97
CA PRO A 30 19.59 -13.21 26.17
C PRO A 30 19.16 -11.80 25.78
N SER A 31 18.03 -11.36 26.33
CA SER A 31 17.46 -10.05 26.11
C SER A 31 18.44 -8.97 26.56
N VAL A 32 19.23 -8.44 25.61
CA VAL A 32 19.94 -7.18 25.80
C VAL A 32 18.93 -6.06 25.59
N PHE A 33 18.01 -5.95 26.56
CA PHE A 33 17.07 -4.87 26.67
C PHE A 33 17.83 -3.64 27.19
N SER A 34 18.27 -2.80 26.26
CA SER A 34 18.79 -1.48 26.61
C SER A 34 17.64 -0.64 27.17
N GLN A 35 17.64 -0.51 28.49
CA GLN A 35 16.82 0.44 29.24
C GLN A 35 17.11 1.87 28.75
N GLN A 36 16.28 2.39 27.84
CA GLN A 36 16.18 3.83 27.68
C GLN A 36 15.49 4.38 28.93
N LYS A 37 16.31 4.96 29.79
CA LYS A 37 15.97 5.61 31.05
C LYS A 37 15.04 6.80 30.80
N THR A 38 13.73 6.55 30.74
CA THR A 38 12.73 7.60 30.91
C THR A 38 12.80 8.09 32.35
N LYS A 39 13.25 9.34 32.52
CA LYS A 39 13.20 10.06 33.80
C LYS A 39 11.73 10.27 34.18
N GLN A 40 11.19 9.35 34.97
CA GLN A 40 9.92 9.54 35.64
C GLN A 40 10.14 10.51 36.81
N ASN A 41 9.62 11.72 36.64
CA ASN A 41 9.60 12.76 37.66
C ASN A 41 8.51 12.39 38.69
N SER A 42 8.89 11.61 39.70
CA SER A 42 8.04 11.33 40.85
C SER A 42 8.36 12.34 41.94
N GLY A 43 7.45 13.30 42.14
CA GLY A 43 7.46 14.17 43.30
C GLY A 43 7.17 13.36 44.55
N VAL A 44 8.09 13.41 45.52
CA VAL A 44 7.78 13.21 46.92
C VAL A 44 8.49 14.30 47.70
N HIS A 45 7.73 14.91 48.59
CA HIS A 45 8.13 15.90 49.56
C HIS A 45 9.37 15.45 50.33
N GLU A 46 10.44 16.24 50.28
CA GLU A 46 11.40 16.28 51.39
C GLU A 46 11.69 17.74 51.74
N LYS A 47 11.25 18.08 52.94
CA LYS A 47 11.48 19.35 53.61
C LYS A 47 12.90 19.31 54.17
N GLN A 48 13.88 19.85 53.45
CA GLN A 48 15.14 20.27 54.04
C GLN A 48 15.43 21.71 53.64
N GLU A 49 15.41 22.53 54.69
CA GLU A 49 15.81 23.92 54.69
C GLU A 49 17.35 24.00 54.61
N ILE A 50 17.83 25.22 54.36
CA ILE A 50 19.19 25.76 54.56
C ILE A 50 20.23 25.67 53.41
N LEU A 51 20.68 26.89 53.06
CA LEU A 51 21.87 27.35 52.32
C LEU A 51 21.71 27.60 50.81
N GLY A 52 21.37 28.85 50.52
CA GLY A 52 21.27 29.42 49.19
C GLY A 52 22.57 29.35 48.40
N VAL A 53 22.51 28.61 47.29
CA VAL A 53 23.43 28.76 46.16
C VAL A 53 22.59 29.27 45.00
N THR A 54 22.71 30.57 44.72
CA THR A 54 22.10 31.23 43.57
C THR A 54 22.75 30.71 42.28
N SER A 55 22.26 29.57 41.80
CA SER A 55 22.64 29.03 40.50
C SER A 55 21.82 29.75 39.43
N LYS A 56 22.48 30.65 38.69
CA LYS A 56 21.93 31.29 37.48
C LYS A 56 21.57 30.18 36.49
N ARG A 57 20.28 29.86 36.42
CA ARG A 57 19.70 28.94 35.44
C ARG A 57 19.84 29.56 34.05
N ALA A 58 20.82 29.08 33.28
CA ALA A 58 20.93 29.40 31.86
C ALA A 58 19.70 28.85 31.15
N VAL A 59 18.85 29.75 30.67
CA VAL A 59 17.71 29.42 29.80
C VAL A 59 18.29 29.12 28.43
N LEU A 60 18.49 27.84 28.12
CA LEU A 60 18.85 27.42 26.78
C LEU A 60 17.58 27.46 25.92
N THR A 61 17.48 28.49 25.10
CA THR A 61 16.45 28.58 24.06
C THR A 61 16.68 27.42 23.08
N PRO A 62 15.69 26.53 22.84
CA PRO A 62 15.86 25.47 21.86
C PRO A 62 15.97 26.12 20.47
N THR A 63 17.13 25.99 19.84
CA THR A 63 17.32 26.35 18.43
C THR A 63 16.52 25.36 17.60
N VAL A 64 15.38 25.80 17.08
CA VAL A 64 14.62 25.06 16.07
C VAL A 64 15.52 24.89 14.84
N THR A 65 16.02 23.67 14.65
CA THR A 65 16.73 23.32 13.42
C THR A 65 15.66 23.22 12.33
N PRO A 66 15.73 24.01 11.25
CA PRO A 66 14.71 23.97 10.21
C PRO A 66 14.68 22.57 9.61
N THR A 67 13.51 21.92 9.69
CA THR A 67 13.25 20.65 9.03
C THR A 67 13.47 20.85 7.53
N PRO A 68 14.31 20.04 6.85
CA PRO A 68 14.51 20.16 5.42
C PRO A 68 13.16 19.97 4.71
N ILE A 69 12.78 20.96 3.91
CA ILE A 69 11.61 20.86 3.03
C ILE A 69 11.96 19.81 1.97
N LEU A 70 11.30 18.66 2.00
CA LEU A 70 11.41 17.66 0.95
C LEU A 70 10.79 18.25 -0.32
N VAL A 71 11.65 18.65 -1.25
CA VAL A 71 11.22 18.99 -2.61
C VAL A 71 10.85 17.69 -3.30
N LEU A 72 9.56 17.39 -3.36
CA LEU A 72 9.06 16.24 -4.11
C LEU A 72 9.45 16.43 -5.58
N SER A 73 10.34 15.56 -6.07
CA SER A 73 10.71 15.52 -7.47
C SER A 73 9.44 15.29 -8.31
N PRO A 74 9.18 16.08 -9.36
CA PRO A 74 7.99 15.92 -10.17
C PRO A 74 7.95 14.49 -10.73
N SER A 75 6.90 13.76 -10.36
CA SER A 75 6.60 12.44 -10.92
C SER A 75 6.49 12.58 -12.43
N LYS A 76 7.19 11.71 -13.18
CA LYS A 76 7.17 11.72 -14.64
C LYS A 76 5.72 11.54 -15.09
N THR A 77 5.17 12.56 -15.74
CA THR A 77 3.86 12.48 -16.36
C THR A 77 3.83 11.25 -17.28
N PRO A 78 2.88 10.31 -17.10
CA PRO A 78 2.79 9.15 -17.96
C PRO A 78 2.65 9.61 -19.41
N SER A 79 3.45 9.02 -20.30
CA SER A 79 3.39 9.31 -21.73
C SER A 79 2.00 8.93 -22.25
N PRO A 80 1.33 9.78 -23.05
CA PRO A 80 0.02 9.46 -23.59
C PRO A 80 0.10 8.14 -24.36
N THR A 81 -0.81 7.22 -24.04
CA THR A 81 -0.95 5.98 -24.80
C THR A 81 -1.33 6.36 -26.24
N PRO A 82 -0.66 5.83 -27.28
CA PRO A 82 -0.97 6.17 -28.65
C PRO A 82 -2.43 5.84 -28.95
N THR A 83 -3.20 6.87 -29.32
CA THR A 83 -4.58 6.71 -29.77
C THR A 83 -4.60 5.78 -30.99
N PRO A 84 -5.41 4.72 -31.02
CA PRO A 84 -5.51 3.85 -32.19
C PRO A 84 -5.93 4.69 -33.40
N VAL A 85 -5.09 4.70 -34.43
CA VAL A 85 -5.40 5.35 -35.71
C VAL A 85 -6.59 4.61 -36.32
N PRO A 86 -7.68 5.30 -36.69
CA PRO A 86 -8.81 4.66 -37.35
C PRO A 86 -8.34 3.92 -38.59
N GLN A 87 -8.58 2.61 -38.64
CA GLN A 87 -8.30 1.83 -39.84
C GLN A 87 -9.22 2.35 -40.95
N SER A 88 -8.61 2.91 -41.99
CA SER A 88 -9.32 3.29 -43.21
C SER A 88 -9.93 2.02 -43.80
N LEU A 89 -11.25 1.89 -43.70
CA LEU A 89 -11.98 0.82 -44.36
C LEU A 89 -11.79 1.00 -45.86
N THR A 90 -11.06 0.08 -46.47
CA THR A 90 -10.90 0.04 -47.92
C THR A 90 -12.30 -0.24 -48.51
N PRO A 91 -12.86 0.64 -49.36
CA PRO A 91 -14.17 0.40 -49.93
C PRO A 91 -14.14 -0.89 -50.75
N THR A 92 -15.02 -1.83 -50.40
CA THR A 92 -15.24 -3.04 -51.18
C THR A 92 -15.66 -2.63 -52.60
N PRO A 93 -15.00 -3.12 -53.66
CA PRO A 93 -15.35 -2.75 -55.03
C PRO A 93 -16.79 -3.14 -55.32
N THR A 94 -17.62 -2.16 -55.68
CA THR A 94 -18.98 -2.37 -56.16
C THR A 94 -18.92 -3.24 -57.42
N PRO A 95 -19.68 -4.35 -57.49
CA PRO A 95 -19.70 -5.19 -58.67
C PRO A 95 -20.12 -4.38 -59.90
N ALA A 96 -19.31 -4.45 -60.96
CA ALA A 96 -19.56 -3.78 -62.22
C ALA A 96 -20.89 -4.29 -62.84
N PRO A 97 -21.78 -3.40 -63.30
CA PRO A 97 -23.02 -3.82 -63.95
C PRO A 97 -22.71 -4.59 -65.23
N ALA A 98 -23.33 -5.77 -65.37
CA ALA A 98 -23.24 -6.58 -66.58
C ALA A 98 -23.78 -5.79 -67.77
N SER A 99 -22.93 -5.57 -68.78
CA SER A 99 -23.32 -4.94 -70.04
C SER A 99 -24.34 -5.81 -70.77
N ASN A 100 -25.57 -5.31 -70.86
CA ASN A 100 -26.51 -5.73 -71.88
C ASN A 100 -26.57 -4.64 -72.95
N SER A 101 -26.17 -5.00 -74.17
CA SER A 101 -26.15 -4.12 -75.33
C SER A 101 -27.55 -4.01 -75.92
N ASN A 102 -28.20 -2.87 -75.72
CA ASN A 102 -28.84 -2.10 -76.80
C ASN A 102 -29.59 -0.86 -76.28
N GLN A 103 -29.61 0.15 -77.14
CA GLN A 103 -30.33 1.43 -77.08
C GLN A 103 -29.71 2.58 -76.28
N ALA A 104 -29.26 3.55 -77.07
CA ALA A 104 -28.96 4.90 -76.68
C ALA A 104 -30.25 5.64 -76.28
N THR A 105 -30.36 6.01 -75.00
CA THR A 105 -31.17 7.16 -74.58
C THR A 105 -30.35 8.01 -73.63
N ASN A 106 -30.05 9.21 -74.11
CA ASN A 106 -29.38 10.31 -73.45
C ASN A 106 -30.19 10.79 -72.25
N ASN A 107 -29.97 10.20 -71.08
CA ASN A 107 -30.40 10.75 -69.80
C ASN A 107 -29.18 10.72 -68.87
N SER A 108 -28.44 11.82 -68.83
CA SER A 108 -27.31 12.01 -67.93
C SER A 108 -27.83 12.03 -66.49
N PRO A 109 -27.56 11.00 -65.65
CA PRO A 109 -28.02 11.00 -64.28
C PRO A 109 -27.27 12.09 -63.51
N THR A 110 -28.00 13.08 -63.00
CA THR A 110 -27.45 14.05 -62.06
C THR A 110 -27.13 13.31 -60.77
N VAL A 111 -25.85 12.98 -60.56
CA VAL A 111 -25.34 12.44 -59.30
C VAL A 111 -25.49 13.50 -58.22
N THR A 112 -26.48 13.33 -57.35
CA THR A 112 -26.61 14.14 -56.12
C THR A 112 -25.43 13.81 -55.22
N PRO A 113 -24.60 14.80 -54.81
CA PRO A 113 -23.50 14.55 -53.90
C PRO A 113 -24.07 14.00 -52.59
N THR A 114 -23.71 12.75 -52.27
CA THR A 114 -24.07 12.14 -51.00
C THR A 114 -23.30 12.87 -49.91
N LEU A 115 -24.01 13.44 -48.93
CA LEU A 115 -23.38 14.15 -47.82
C LEU A 115 -22.47 13.18 -47.07
N THR A 116 -21.19 13.52 -47.00
CA THR A 116 -20.23 12.80 -46.17
C THR A 116 -20.72 12.86 -44.72
N PRO A 117 -20.89 11.72 -44.03
CA PRO A 117 -21.33 11.74 -42.63
C PRO A 117 -20.31 12.52 -41.81
N THR A 118 -20.79 13.52 -41.07
CA THR A 118 -19.97 14.23 -40.09
C THR A 118 -19.44 13.21 -39.08
N PRO A 119 -18.12 13.16 -38.81
CA PRO A 119 -17.58 12.23 -37.83
C PRO A 119 -18.30 12.44 -36.51
N THR A 120 -18.96 11.40 -36.02
CA THR A 120 -19.57 11.42 -34.69
C THR A 120 -18.43 11.49 -33.69
N ALA A 121 -18.45 12.49 -32.80
CA ALA A 121 -17.46 12.59 -31.75
C ALA A 121 -17.36 11.24 -31.02
N THR A 122 -16.16 10.67 -30.98
CA THR A 122 -15.92 9.47 -30.18
C THR A 122 -16.15 9.88 -28.72
N PRO A 123 -17.02 9.19 -27.97
CA PRO A 123 -17.22 9.52 -26.58
C PRO A 123 -15.87 9.46 -25.86
N THR A 124 -15.49 10.54 -25.18
CA THR A 124 -14.32 10.53 -24.31
C THR A 124 -14.58 9.47 -23.23
N PRO A 125 -13.71 8.47 -23.05
CA PRO A 125 -13.90 7.48 -22.01
C PRO A 125 -14.00 8.19 -20.66
N ILE A 126 -15.05 7.89 -19.91
CA ILE A 126 -15.21 8.37 -18.54
C ILE A 126 -14.17 7.62 -17.71
N LEU A 127 -13.17 8.34 -17.20
CA LEU A 127 -12.18 7.77 -16.31
C LEU A 127 -12.86 7.45 -14.97
N VAL A 128 -13.11 6.16 -14.71
CA VAL A 128 -13.57 5.71 -13.41
C VAL A 128 -12.36 5.70 -12.48
N SER A 129 -12.39 6.55 -11.45
CA SER A 129 -11.36 6.55 -10.41
C SER A 129 -11.59 5.37 -9.48
N SER A 130 -10.62 4.47 -9.40
CA SER A 130 -10.63 3.41 -8.40
C SER A 130 -10.31 3.96 -7.02
N SER A 131 -10.95 3.44 -5.99
CA SER A 131 -10.71 3.85 -4.60
C SER A 131 -10.76 2.68 -3.63
N ILE A 132 -10.05 2.83 -2.51
CA ILE A 132 -10.11 1.88 -1.40
C ILE A 132 -10.41 2.61 -0.09
N GLU A 133 -11.00 1.86 0.85
CA GLU A 133 -11.24 2.31 2.22
C GLU A 133 -10.24 1.64 3.16
N ILE A 134 -9.73 2.39 4.12
CA ILE A 134 -8.79 1.89 5.11
C ILE A 134 -9.35 2.17 6.50
N GLY A 135 -9.54 1.12 7.30
CA GLY A 135 -9.92 1.19 8.70
C GLY A 135 -8.75 0.89 9.62
N ILE A 136 -8.58 1.68 10.69
CA ILE A 136 -7.63 1.38 11.76
C ILE A 136 -8.41 1.28 13.07
N ASP A 137 -8.50 0.07 13.62
CA ASP A 137 -9.09 -0.19 14.93
C ASP A 137 -7.99 -0.37 15.98
N TYR A 138 -8.02 0.48 16.99
CA TYR A 138 -7.04 0.53 18.07
C TYR A 138 -7.44 -0.34 19.28
N GLY A 139 -8.41 -1.25 19.14
CA GLY A 139 -8.83 -2.14 20.22
C GLY A 139 -9.33 -1.38 21.45
N GLY A 140 -9.98 -0.23 21.23
CA GLY A 140 -10.49 0.66 22.28
C GLY A 140 -9.45 1.57 22.94
N GLN A 141 -8.17 1.53 22.55
CA GLN A 141 -7.14 2.43 23.10
C GLN A 141 -7.33 3.89 22.65
N ARG A 142 -7.96 4.09 21.49
CA ARG A 142 -8.41 5.39 20.95
C ARG A 142 -9.54 5.17 19.93
N PRO A 143 -10.24 6.23 19.49
CA PRO A 143 -11.19 6.12 18.39
C PRO A 143 -10.55 5.58 17.12
N SER A 144 -11.29 4.77 16.38
CA SER A 144 -10.86 4.25 15.08
C SER A 144 -10.70 5.38 14.07
N ASP A 145 -9.75 5.20 13.16
CA ASP A 145 -9.53 6.13 12.04
C ASP A 145 -9.99 5.47 10.74
N THR A 146 -10.45 6.28 9.78
CA THR A 146 -10.84 5.82 8.43
C THR A 146 -10.27 6.75 7.38
N TYR A 147 -9.70 6.17 6.32
CA TYR A 147 -9.13 6.88 5.18
C TYR A 147 -9.75 6.37 3.88
N THR A 148 -9.82 7.26 2.89
CA THR A 148 -10.18 6.88 1.52
C THR A 148 -9.08 7.38 0.59
N VAL A 149 -8.55 6.47 -0.24
CA VAL A 149 -7.44 6.79 -1.15
C VAL A 149 -7.76 6.32 -2.55
N SER A 150 -7.40 7.14 -3.54
CA SER A 150 -7.47 6.77 -4.95
C SER A 150 -6.42 5.71 -5.27
N LEU A 151 -6.86 4.61 -5.86
CA LEU A 151 -6.02 3.47 -6.17
C LEU A 151 -5.42 3.63 -7.58
N SER A 152 -4.10 3.51 -7.68
CA SER A 152 -3.39 3.34 -8.95
C SER A 152 -3.13 1.86 -9.23
N PRO A 153 -3.12 1.43 -10.50
CA PRO A 153 -2.88 0.03 -10.86
C PRO A 153 -1.56 -0.51 -10.28
N GLY A 154 -1.62 -1.68 -9.64
CA GLY A 154 -0.45 -2.39 -9.13
C GLY A 154 0.07 -1.92 -7.77
N GLN A 155 -0.59 -0.95 -7.11
CA GLN A 155 -0.21 -0.56 -5.75
C GLN A 155 -0.45 -1.70 -4.76
N THR A 156 0.49 -1.85 -3.83
CA THR A 156 0.37 -2.77 -2.70
C THR A 156 -0.41 -2.13 -1.55
N ALA A 157 -0.87 -2.93 -0.59
CA ALA A 157 -1.47 -2.39 0.64
C ALA A 157 -0.50 -1.47 1.39
N TRP A 158 0.81 -1.75 1.34
CA TRP A 158 1.85 -0.88 1.90
C TRP A 158 1.90 0.50 1.22
N ASP A 159 1.87 0.53 -0.11
CA ASP A 159 1.91 1.80 -0.86
C ASP A 159 0.70 2.67 -0.52
N VAL A 160 -0.48 2.04 -0.42
CA VAL A 160 -1.70 2.79 -0.15
C VAL A 160 -1.79 3.24 1.31
N ILE A 161 -1.45 2.38 2.29
CA ILE A 161 -1.49 2.77 3.72
C ILE A 161 -0.46 3.84 4.05
N SER A 162 0.76 3.75 3.51
CA SER A 162 1.81 4.74 3.75
C SER A 162 1.46 6.10 3.14
N SER A 163 0.82 6.11 1.97
CA SER A 163 0.30 7.35 1.38
C SER A 163 -0.91 7.91 2.14
N ALA A 164 -1.78 7.06 2.69
CA ALA A 164 -3.01 7.48 3.37
C ALA A 164 -2.73 8.10 4.74
N VAL A 165 -1.89 7.41 5.53
CA VAL A 165 -1.63 7.72 6.93
C VAL A 165 -0.42 8.64 7.09
N GLY A 166 0.51 8.61 6.13
CA GLY A 166 1.81 9.25 6.23
C GLY A 166 2.82 8.33 6.92
N ILE A 167 4.00 8.18 6.33
CA ILE A 167 5.03 7.25 6.82
C ILE A 167 5.51 7.59 8.24
N GLU A 168 5.48 8.87 8.60
CA GLU A 168 5.82 9.40 9.92
C GLU A 168 4.84 8.96 11.02
N ASN A 169 3.63 8.56 10.62
CA ASN A 169 2.58 8.09 11.51
C ASN A 169 2.53 6.55 11.56
N LEU A 170 3.40 5.86 10.84
CA LEU A 170 3.51 4.41 10.86
C LEU A 170 4.72 3.97 11.67
N ALA A 171 4.51 3.03 12.58
CA ALA A 171 5.59 2.23 13.13
C ALA A 171 5.59 0.87 12.42
N TYR A 172 6.74 0.45 11.91
CA TYR A 172 6.86 -0.80 11.16
C TYR A 172 8.28 -1.37 11.26
N THR A 173 8.41 -2.66 10.95
CA THR A 173 9.69 -3.33 10.74
C THR A 173 9.68 -3.96 9.35
N ASP A 174 10.69 -3.63 8.55
CA ASP A 174 10.92 -4.30 7.27
C ASP A 174 11.87 -5.48 7.51
N TYR A 175 11.34 -6.70 7.41
CA TYR A 175 12.14 -7.92 7.53
C TYR A 175 12.80 -8.31 6.21
N GLY A 176 12.43 -7.67 5.10
CA GLY A 176 12.86 -8.01 3.75
C GLY A 176 12.43 -9.41 3.30
N GLY A 177 12.88 -9.77 2.10
CA GLY A 177 12.65 -11.10 1.51
C GLY A 177 11.18 -11.50 1.50
N ASP A 178 10.91 -12.76 1.86
CA ASP A 178 9.57 -13.33 1.88
C ASP A 178 8.72 -12.90 3.10
N LEU A 179 9.36 -12.31 4.12
CA LEU A 179 8.67 -11.87 5.34
C LEU A 179 8.03 -10.48 5.17
N GLY A 180 8.65 -9.62 4.37
CA GLY A 180 8.09 -8.32 4.01
C GLY A 180 7.99 -7.33 5.17
N ILE A 181 7.04 -6.40 5.06
CA ILE A 181 6.83 -5.32 6.02
C ILE A 181 5.77 -5.74 7.06
N PHE A 182 6.11 -5.57 8.33
CA PHE A 182 5.22 -5.78 9.46
C PHE A 182 4.92 -4.46 10.16
N ILE A 183 3.66 -4.05 10.17
CA ILE A 183 3.23 -2.81 10.82
C ILE A 183 3.03 -3.07 12.32
N THR A 184 3.71 -2.27 13.14
CA THR A 184 3.72 -2.37 14.59
C THR A 184 2.97 -1.23 15.28
N GLY A 185 2.53 -0.20 14.54
CA GLY A 185 1.77 0.89 15.12
C GLY A 185 1.26 1.92 14.12
N PHE A 186 0.25 2.66 14.55
CA PHE A 186 -0.39 3.74 13.80
C PHE A 186 -0.60 4.96 14.69
N ASN A 187 -0.33 6.16 14.16
CA ASN A 187 -0.61 7.44 14.82
C ASN A 187 -0.16 7.50 16.30
N GLY A 188 1.03 6.97 16.58
CA GLY A 188 1.62 6.92 17.92
C GLY A 188 1.14 5.78 18.83
N VAL A 189 0.20 4.95 18.39
CA VAL A 189 -0.25 3.75 19.12
C VAL A 189 0.51 2.54 18.59
N ALA A 190 1.47 2.06 19.37
CA ALA A 190 2.21 0.84 19.07
C ALA A 190 1.55 -0.38 19.73
N ALA A 191 1.61 -1.53 19.06
CA ALA A 191 1.19 -2.80 19.62
C ALA A 191 2.10 -3.19 20.80
N ALA A 192 1.48 -3.64 21.89
CA ALA A 192 2.20 -4.24 23.03
C ALA A 192 2.84 -5.60 22.66
N SER A 193 3.65 -6.17 23.57
CA SER A 193 4.35 -7.43 23.33
C SER A 193 3.44 -8.64 23.08
N ASN A 194 2.19 -8.58 23.53
CA ASN A 194 1.15 -9.60 23.32
C ASN A 194 0.08 -9.13 22.32
N GLN A 195 0.37 -8.08 21.53
CA GLN A 195 -0.55 -7.52 20.55
C GLN A 195 0.09 -7.40 19.17
N PHE A 196 -0.74 -7.33 18.15
CA PHE A 196 -0.34 -7.01 16.78
C PHE A 196 -1.51 -6.37 16.03
N TYR A 197 -1.20 -5.62 14.97
CA TYR A 197 -2.23 -5.18 14.03
C TYR A 197 -2.50 -6.29 13.02
N GLU A 198 -3.65 -6.94 13.16
CA GLU A 198 -4.13 -7.92 12.19
C GLU A 198 -4.53 -7.19 10.90
N PHE A 199 -3.87 -7.55 9.80
CA PHE A 199 -4.22 -7.06 8.47
C PHE A 199 -5.36 -7.88 7.88
N ARG A 200 -6.48 -7.22 7.61
CA ARG A 200 -7.67 -7.81 6.98
C ARG A 200 -7.98 -7.12 5.66
N VAL A 201 -8.55 -7.91 4.76
CA VAL A 201 -9.03 -7.47 3.45
C VAL A 201 -10.48 -7.88 3.36
N ASN A 202 -11.37 -6.90 3.14
CA ASN A 202 -12.81 -7.11 3.00
C ASN A 202 -13.41 -7.89 4.20
N GLY A 203 -12.93 -7.58 5.41
CA GLY A 203 -13.36 -8.21 6.66
C GLY A 203 -12.72 -9.57 7.00
N ALA A 204 -11.91 -10.15 6.12
CA ALA A 204 -11.21 -11.42 6.36
C ALA A 204 -9.71 -11.22 6.59
N SER A 205 -9.11 -11.98 7.51
CA SER A 205 -7.67 -11.96 7.75
C SER A 205 -6.89 -12.28 6.48
N SER A 206 -5.93 -11.43 6.13
CA SER A 206 -5.11 -11.63 4.95
C SER A 206 -4.13 -12.78 5.14
N MET A 207 -3.97 -13.61 4.11
CA MET A 207 -2.96 -14.67 4.07
C MET A 207 -1.57 -14.16 3.63
N VAL A 208 -1.49 -12.90 3.17
CA VAL A 208 -0.26 -12.26 2.72
C VAL A 208 -0.07 -10.93 3.43
N GLY A 209 1.20 -10.52 3.61
CA GLY A 209 1.55 -9.26 4.25
C GLY A 209 1.20 -8.03 3.41
N VAL A 210 1.24 -6.85 4.05
CA VAL A 210 0.91 -5.56 3.41
C VAL A 210 1.82 -5.20 2.25
N SER A 211 3.09 -5.64 2.26
CA SER A 211 4.04 -5.39 1.19
C SER A 211 3.80 -6.25 -0.06
N THR A 212 2.93 -7.27 0.02
CA THR A 212 2.71 -8.24 -1.05
C THR A 212 1.28 -8.24 -1.57
N TYR A 213 0.30 -7.89 -0.72
CA TYR A 213 -1.09 -7.76 -1.15
C TYR A 213 -1.24 -6.66 -2.20
N GLN A 214 -1.69 -7.01 -3.41
CA GLN A 214 -2.05 -6.05 -4.46
C GLN A 214 -3.50 -5.63 -4.28
N CYS A 215 -3.71 -4.33 -4.10
CA CYS A 215 -5.04 -3.77 -3.88
C CYS A 215 -5.88 -3.81 -5.16
N ASN A 216 -7.16 -4.12 -5.00
CA ASN A 216 -8.17 -4.02 -6.04
C ASN A 216 -9.11 -2.84 -5.77
N ASP A 217 -9.78 -2.37 -6.82
CA ASP A 217 -10.79 -1.33 -6.69
C ASP A 217 -11.94 -1.78 -5.76
N GLY A 218 -12.32 -0.92 -4.83
CA GLY A 218 -13.36 -1.19 -3.84
C GLY A 218 -12.91 -2.04 -2.64
N ASP A 219 -11.63 -2.41 -2.53
CA ASP A 219 -11.13 -3.12 -1.36
C ASP A 219 -11.30 -2.29 -0.07
N LYS A 220 -11.59 -2.98 1.03
CA LYS A 220 -11.55 -2.47 2.40
C LYS A 220 -10.37 -3.09 3.12
N LEU A 221 -9.40 -2.29 3.52
CA LEU A 221 -8.23 -2.73 4.27
C LEU A 221 -8.43 -2.36 5.74
N ASP A 222 -8.53 -3.35 6.62
CA ASP A 222 -8.66 -3.11 8.06
C ASP A 222 -7.39 -3.54 8.80
N PHE A 223 -6.95 -2.68 9.73
CA PHE A 223 -5.87 -2.94 10.66
C PHE A 223 -6.43 -2.99 12.07
N VAL A 224 -6.57 -4.20 12.62
CA VAL A 224 -7.26 -4.41 13.89
C VAL A 224 -6.25 -4.80 14.97
N LEU A 225 -6.09 -3.95 15.99
CA LEU A 225 -5.22 -4.26 17.11
C LEU A 225 -5.77 -5.45 17.91
N THR A 226 -5.09 -6.58 17.82
CA THR A 226 -5.51 -7.89 18.33
C THR A 226 -4.51 -8.40 19.36
N THR A 227 -5.00 -9.15 20.34
CA THR A 227 -4.18 -9.81 21.38
C THR A 227 -4.02 -11.30 21.04
N PHE A 228 -2.84 -11.88 21.29
CA PHE A 228 -2.55 -13.31 21.11
C PHE A 228 -2.14 -14.02 22.40
#